data_AF-A0A183DG53-F1
#
_entry.id   AF-A0A183DG53-F1
#
_cell.length_a   1.000
_cell.length_b   1.000
_cell.length_c   1.000
_cell.angle_alpha   90.00
_cell.angle_beta   90.00
_cell.angle_gamma   90.00
#
_symmetry.space_group_name_H-M   'P 1'
#
loop_
_entity.id
_entity.type
_entity.pdbx_description
1 polymer ?
#
loop_
_entity_poly.entity_id
_entity_poly.type
_entity_poly.pdbx_seq_one_letter_code
_entity_poly.pdbx_strand_id
1 'polypeptide(L)'
;LTIRARCKMFFKKFPMDSQACPIEIGSLGYFSKDIVYVWKDVELDSKMSNMLAQYKLLHVTKTSYNITDYHASVLKVYFTLQRQQGFYILQIYTPCTLIVVMSWVSFWINKESSPARVALGHLLANF
;
A
#
# COMPACT_ATOMS: atom_id res chain seq x y z
N LEU A 1 8.23 -13.19 -20.22
CA LEU A 1 9.34 -12.93 -19.27
C LEU A 1 8.74 -12.29 -18.02
N THR A 2 9.06 -12.78 -16.82
CA THR A 2 8.49 -12.28 -15.55
C THR A 2 9.63 -11.92 -14.59
N ILE A 3 9.62 -10.69 -14.05
CA ILE A 3 10.66 -10.19 -13.15
C ILE A 3 10.10 -10.10 -11.73
N ARG A 4 10.84 -10.60 -10.73
CA ARG A 4 10.54 -10.43 -9.30
C ARG A 4 11.59 -9.52 -8.67
N ALA A 5 11.19 -8.33 -8.24
CA ALA A 5 12.05 -7.34 -7.61
C ALA A 5 11.77 -7.23 -6.10
N ARG A 6 12.74 -6.72 -5.33
CA ARG A 6 12.57 -6.44 -3.90
C ARG A 6 12.10 -5.01 -3.71
N CYS A 7 11.10 -4.82 -2.86
CA CYS A 7 10.59 -3.49 -2.48
C CYS A 7 10.57 -3.36 -0.96
N LYS A 8 11.26 -2.36 -0.41
CA LYS A 8 11.20 -2.02 1.01
C LYS A 8 9.95 -1.18 1.26
N MET A 9 9.02 -1.71 2.04
CA MET A 9 7.74 -1.06 2.34
C MET A 9 7.74 -0.48 3.76
N PHE A 10 7.10 0.66 3.93
CA PHE A 10 6.94 1.32 5.24
C PHE A 10 5.46 1.31 5.66
N PHE A 11 5.14 0.53 6.70
CA PHE A 11 3.75 0.27 7.10
C PHE A 11 3.23 1.16 8.24
N LYS A 12 3.86 2.32 8.50
CA LYS A 12 3.47 3.23 9.59
C LYS A 12 2.02 3.73 9.49
N LYS A 13 1.50 3.86 8.27
CA LYS A 13 0.14 4.33 7.98
C LYS A 13 -0.79 3.22 7.49
N PHE A 14 -0.48 1.96 7.78
CA PHE A 14 -1.33 0.85 7.34
C PHE A 14 -2.77 1.02 7.89
N PRO A 15 -3.83 0.77 7.10
CA PRO A 15 -3.87 0.37 5.67
C PRO A 15 -3.95 1.55 4.69
N MET A 16 -3.89 2.80 5.17
CA MET A 16 -3.87 4.04 4.39
C MET A 16 -2.45 4.43 3.94
N ASP A 17 -1.68 3.44 3.48
CA ASP A 17 -0.29 3.59 3.06
C ASP A 17 -0.14 3.72 1.53
N SER A 18 0.94 4.38 1.12
CA SER A 18 1.41 4.41 -0.26
C SER A 18 2.87 4.00 -0.27
N GLN A 19 3.22 3.12 -1.21
CA GLN A 19 4.54 2.49 -1.30
C GLN A 19 5.17 2.85 -2.65
N ALA A 20 6.43 3.30 -2.62
CA ALA A 20 7.21 3.55 -3.82
C ALA A 20 8.19 2.40 -4.04
N CYS A 21 7.93 1.54 -5.02
CA CYS A 21 8.75 0.38 -5.31
C CYS A 21 9.70 0.66 -6.48
N PRO A 22 11.03 0.74 -6.25
CA PRO A 22 12.00 0.93 -7.31
C PRO A 22 12.32 -0.38 -8.03
N ILE A 23 12.52 -0.30 -9.33
CA ILE A 23 13.21 -1.31 -10.13
C ILE A 23 14.41 -0.64 -10.78
N GLU A 24 15.58 -1.24 -10.60
CA GLU A 24 16.85 -0.78 -11.15
C GLU A 24 17.31 -1.77 -12.22
N ILE A 25 17.68 -1.24 -13.38
CA ILE A 25 18.10 -2.00 -14.56
C ILE A 25 19.44 -1.41 -15.00
N GLY A 26 20.46 -2.26 -15.12
CA GLY A 26 21.78 -1.85 -15.56
C GLY A 26 22.58 -3.03 -16.08
N SER A 27 23.75 -2.73 -16.63
CA SER A 27 24.69 -3.76 -17.06
C SER A 27 25.53 -4.25 -15.88
N LEU A 28 25.80 -5.56 -15.84
CA LEU A 28 26.77 -6.15 -14.92
C LEU A 28 28.18 -6.19 -15.48
N GLY A 29 28.36 -6.11 -16.81
CA GLY A 29 29.65 -6.36 -17.49
C GLY A 29 30.18 -5.20 -18.33
N TYR A 30 29.44 -4.11 -18.46
CA TYR A 30 29.82 -2.95 -19.27
C TYR A 30 29.80 -1.68 -18.45
N PHE A 31 30.80 -0.82 -18.68
CA PHE A 31 30.88 0.47 -18.04
C PHE A 31 30.09 1.53 -18.82
N SER A 32 29.82 2.66 -18.17
CA SER A 32 29.17 3.84 -18.74
C SER A 32 29.93 4.46 -19.91
N LYS A 33 31.20 4.11 -20.09
CA LYS A 33 32.00 4.49 -21.27
C LYS A 33 31.64 3.66 -22.50
N ASP A 34 31.20 2.42 -22.30
CA ASP A 34 30.87 1.49 -23.38
C ASP A 34 29.38 1.57 -23.73
N ILE A 35 28.52 1.64 -22.71
CA ILE A 35 27.07 1.62 -22.87
C ILE A 35 26.41 2.63 -21.93
N VAL A 36 25.56 3.49 -22.50
CA VAL A 36 24.71 4.43 -21.77
C VAL A 36 23.25 4.08 -21.98
N TYR A 37 22.53 3.81 -20.89
CA TYR A 37 21.10 3.51 -20.96
C TYR A 37 20.27 4.80 -20.90
N VAL A 38 19.27 4.89 -21.78
CA VAL A 38 18.34 6.02 -21.84
C VAL A 38 16.91 5.48 -21.91
N TRP A 39 15.99 6.13 -21.18
CA TRP A 39 14.58 5.81 -21.26
C TRP A 39 14.04 6.20 -22.63
N LYS A 40 13.36 5.27 -23.28
CA LYS A 40 12.51 5.59 -24.42
C LYS A 40 11.17 6.12 -23.91
N ASP A 41 10.67 7.18 -24.53
CA ASP A 41 9.31 7.64 -24.31
C ASP A 41 8.35 6.58 -24.80
N VAL A 42 7.78 5.88 -23.83
CA VAL A 42 6.78 4.84 -24.01
C VAL A 42 5.64 5.19 -23.07
N GLU A 43 4.46 5.31 -23.67
CA GLU A 43 3.20 5.48 -22.95
C GLU A 43 2.95 4.26 -22.07
N LEU A 44 2.55 4.53 -20.82
CA LEU A 44 2.27 3.47 -19.88
C LEU A 44 0.94 2.80 -20.27
N ASP A 45 0.95 1.48 -20.47
CA ASP A 45 -0.29 0.76 -20.75
C ASP A 45 -1.26 0.92 -19.57
N SER A 46 -2.40 1.55 -19.84
CA SER A 46 -3.49 1.76 -18.87
C SER A 46 -3.96 0.46 -18.22
N LYS A 47 -3.75 -0.68 -18.88
CA LYS A 47 -4.11 -2.01 -18.41
C LYS A 47 -3.28 -2.46 -17.19
N MET A 48 -2.10 -1.88 -16.96
CA MET A 48 -1.22 -2.24 -15.85
C MET A 48 -1.83 -1.91 -14.48
N SER A 49 -2.68 -0.88 -14.40
CA SER A 49 -3.39 -0.54 -13.15
C SER A 49 -4.43 -1.58 -12.75
N ASN A 50 -4.98 -2.34 -13.70
CA ASN A 50 -6.08 -3.28 -13.46
C ASN A 50 -5.60 -4.69 -13.09
N MET A 51 -4.30 -4.97 -13.18
CA MET A 51 -3.73 -6.27 -12.82
C MET A 51 -3.50 -6.44 -11.31
N LEU A 52 -3.61 -5.35 -10.54
CA LEU A 52 -3.29 -5.33 -9.11
C LEU A 52 -4.59 -5.41 -8.29
N ALA A 53 -4.85 -6.55 -7.65
CA ALA A 53 -6.07 -6.76 -6.88
C ALA A 53 -6.14 -5.92 -5.58
N GLN A 54 -5.00 -5.69 -4.93
CA GLN A 54 -4.92 -5.02 -3.61
C GLN A 54 -4.35 -3.60 -3.67
N TYR A 55 -3.74 -3.21 -4.78
CA TYR A 55 -3.08 -1.92 -4.94
C TYR A 55 -3.54 -1.24 -6.22
N LYS A 56 -3.62 0.08 -6.20
CA LYS A 56 -3.78 0.91 -7.39
C LYS A 56 -2.42 1.48 -7.76
N LEU A 57 -2.09 1.44 -9.04
CA LEU A 57 -0.94 2.19 -9.54
C LEU A 57 -1.33 3.67 -9.65
N LEU A 58 -0.60 4.55 -8.97
CA LEU A 58 -0.85 6.00 -9.03
C LEU A 58 -0.06 6.65 -10.15
N HIS A 59 1.26 6.50 -10.14
CA HIS A 59 2.14 7.06 -11.14
C HIS A 59 3.44 6.26 -11.22
N VAL A 60 4.15 6.44 -12.32
CA VAL A 60 5.43 5.82 -12.59
C VAL A 60 6.45 6.93 -12.84
N THR A 61 7.51 6.96 -12.02
CA THR A 61 8.58 7.94 -12.14
C THR A 61 9.82 7.28 -12.71
N LYS A 62 10.30 7.74 -13.86
CA LYS A 62 11.48 7.21 -14.55
C LYS A 62 12.67 8.14 -14.29
N THR A 63 13.80 7.59 -13.88
CA THR A 63 15.06 8.31 -13.68
C THR A 63 16.23 7.49 -14.22
N SER A 64 17.32 8.15 -14.59
CA SER A 64 18.57 7.50 -14.95
C SER A 64 19.70 8.16 -14.18
N TYR A 65 20.68 7.37 -13.76
CA TYR A 65 21.88 7.89 -13.09
C TYR A 65 23.07 6.97 -13.37
N ASN A 66 24.26 7.54 -13.21
CA ASN A 66 25.50 6.78 -13.27
C ASN A 66 25.96 6.49 -11.85
N ILE A 67 26.23 5.22 -11.54
CA ILE A 67 26.82 4.83 -10.27
C ILE A 67 28.30 5.24 -10.29
N THR A 68 28.71 6.02 -9.29
CA THR A 68 30.09 6.53 -9.17
C THR A 68 31.09 5.43 -8.84
N ASP A 69 30.72 4.43 -8.02
CA ASP A 69 31.62 3.35 -7.59
C ASP A 69 32.08 2.44 -8.73
N TYR A 70 31.15 2.05 -9.59
CA TYR A 70 31.39 1.08 -10.66
C TYR A 70 31.35 1.72 -12.05
N HIS A 71 31.25 3.04 -12.14
CA HIS A 71 31.06 3.77 -13.40
C HIS A 71 30.02 3.12 -14.31
N ALA A 72 28.90 2.63 -13.77
CA ALA A 72 27.89 1.91 -14.54
C ALA A 72 26.65 2.80 -14.77
N SER A 73 26.08 2.75 -15.97
CA SER A 73 24.83 3.43 -16.29
C SER A 73 23.64 2.60 -15.80
N VAL A 74 22.73 3.20 -15.04
CA VAL A 74 21.57 2.52 -14.46
C VAL A 74 20.27 3.30 -14.76
N LEU A 75 19.27 2.57 -15.21
CA LEU A 75 17.89 3.02 -15.31
C LEU A 75 17.15 2.65 -14.03
N LYS A 76 16.41 3.60 -13.48
CA LYS A 76 15.58 3.39 -12.30
C LYS A 76 14.16 3.83 -12.58
N VAL A 77 13.21 2.99 -12.21
CA VAL A 77 11.80 3.29 -12.32
C VAL A 77 11.12 3.04 -10.98
N TYR A 78 10.36 4.03 -10.52
CA TYR A 78 9.57 3.95 -9.30
C TYR A 78 8.11 3.73 -9.67
N PHE A 79 7.53 2.66 -9.13
CA PHE A 79 6.10 2.43 -9.16
C PHE A 79 5.49 2.90 -7.84
N THR A 80 4.71 3.97 -7.88
CA THR A 80 3.97 4.43 -6.71
C THR A 80 2.65 3.70 -6.64
N LEU A 81 2.51 2.83 -5.64
CA LEU A 81 1.37 1.96 -5.41
C LEU A 81 0.60 2.45 -4.18
N GLN A 82 -0.72 2.58 -4.29
CA GLN A 82 -1.61 2.89 -3.17
C GLN A 82 -2.46 1.68 -2.82
N ARG A 83 -2.54 1.34 -1.53
CA ARG A 83 -3.37 0.22 -1.08
C ARG A 83 -4.86 0.55 -1.21
N GLN A 84 -5.65 -0.41 -1.69
CA GLN A 84 -7.11 -0.33 -1.70
C GLN A 84 -7.65 -0.52 -0.27
N GLN A 85 -8.42 0.45 0.24
CA GLN A 85 -8.83 0.49 1.64
C GLN A 85 -10.21 -0.13 1.90
N GLY A 86 -11.03 -0.34 0.86
CA GLY A 86 -12.43 -0.70 1.00
C GLY A 86 -12.68 -1.92 1.89
N PHE A 87 -11.85 -2.96 1.74
CA PHE A 87 -11.92 -4.16 2.57
C PHE A 87 -11.66 -3.86 4.06
N TYR A 88 -10.59 -3.12 4.37
CA TYR A 88 -10.23 -2.78 5.75
C TYR A 88 -11.28 -1.90 6.40
N ILE A 89 -11.84 -0.95 5.66
CA ILE A 89 -12.90 -0.07 6.16
C ILE A 89 -14.13 -0.90 6.54
N LEU A 90 -14.62 -1.75 5.63
CA LEU A 90 -15.84 -2.51 5.84
C LEU A 90 -15.71 -3.58 6.92
N GLN A 91 -14.57 -4.29 6.99
CA GLN A 91 -14.42 -5.42 7.90
C GLN A 91 -13.80 -5.06 9.25
N ILE A 92 -13.04 -3.98 9.36
CA ILE A 92 -12.34 -3.62 10.61
C ILE A 92 -12.89 -2.32 11.17
N TYR A 93 -12.89 -1.23 10.39
CA TYR A 93 -13.31 0.07 10.92
C TYR A 93 -14.81 0.11 11.24
N THR A 94 -15.67 -0.41 10.36
CA THR A 94 -17.11 -0.45 10.58
C THR A 94 -17.50 -1.16 11.88
N PRO A 95 -17.12 -2.43 12.16
CA PRO A 95 -17.49 -3.07 13.42
C PRO A 95 -16.91 -2.36 14.64
N CYS A 96 -15.66 -1.88 14.59
CA CYS A 96 -15.09 -1.11 15.70
C CYS A 96 -15.89 0.17 16.01
N THR A 97 -16.31 0.91 14.98
CA THR A 97 -17.13 2.12 15.18
C THR A 97 -18.51 1.79 15.74
N LEU A 98 -19.15 0.69 15.29
CA LEU A 98 -20.43 0.23 15.82
C LEU A 98 -20.32 -0.15 17.31
N ILE A 99 -19.23 -0.83 17.70
CA ILE A 99 -18.96 -1.18 19.11
C ILE A 99 -18.85 0.09 19.96
N VAL A 100 -18.12 1.11 19.49
CA VAL A 100 -17.98 2.39 20.20
C VAL A 100 -19.34 3.08 20.34
N VAL A 101 -20.13 3.16 19.26
CA VAL A 101 -21.46 3.76 19.30
C VAL A 101 -22.39 3.01 20.25
N MET A 102 -22.39 1.68 20.22
CA MET A 102 -23.18 0.83 21.12
C MET A 102 -22.78 1.04 22.60
N SER A 103 -21.50 1.26 22.88
CA SER A 103 -21.03 1.60 24.22
C SER A 103 -21.61 2.94 24.70
N TRP A 104 -21.76 3.93 23.81
CA TRP A 104 -22.32 5.23 24.14
C TRP A 104 -23.84 5.19 24.34
N VAL A 105 -24.55 4.40 23.53
CA VAL A 105 -26.00 4.19 23.67
C VAL A 105 -26.36 3.60 25.04
N SER A 106 -25.47 2.81 25.63
CA SER A 106 -25.67 2.24 26.97
C SER A 106 -25.87 3.31 28.05
N PHE A 107 -25.32 4.53 27.90
CA PHE A 107 -25.52 5.64 28.84
C PHE A 107 -26.95 6.21 28.82
N TRP A 108 -27.68 6.06 27.71
CA TRP A 108 -29.05 6.56 27.56
C TRP A 108 -30.12 5.61 28.12
N ILE A 109 -29.75 4.37 28.47
CA ILE A 109 -30.65 3.40 29.09
C ILE A 109 -30.86 3.70 30.58
N ASN A 110 -32.13 3.81 30.97
CA ASN A 110 -32.57 4.06 32.34
C ASN A 110 -32.07 3.00 33.33
N LYS A 111 -31.78 3.43 34.56
CA LYS A 111 -31.12 2.65 35.63
C LYS A 111 -31.87 1.37 36.05
N GLU A 112 -33.16 1.24 35.77
CA GLU A 112 -33.98 0.12 36.25
C GLU A 112 -33.83 -1.18 35.42
N SER A 113 -33.26 -1.12 34.22
CA SER A 113 -33.02 -2.30 33.37
C SER A 113 -31.57 -2.81 33.44
N SER A 114 -31.11 -3.18 34.65
CA SER A 114 -29.76 -3.76 34.91
C SER A 114 -29.37 -4.99 34.08
N PRO A 115 -30.25 -5.98 33.78
CA PRO A 115 -29.82 -7.18 33.04
C PRO A 115 -29.52 -6.92 31.56
N ALA A 116 -30.16 -5.92 30.93
CA ALA A 116 -29.95 -5.60 29.51
C ALA A 116 -28.56 -5.02 29.22
N ARG A 117 -27.98 -4.28 30.18
CA ARG A 117 -26.63 -3.69 30.06
C ARG A 117 -25.53 -4.73 30.15
N VAL A 118 -25.67 -5.73 31.03
CA VAL A 118 -24.70 -6.83 31.18
C VAL A 118 -24.70 -7.73 29.94
N ALA A 119 -25.88 -8.00 29.37
CA ALA A 119 -26.01 -8.76 28.13
C ALA A 119 -25.35 -8.05 26.94
N LEU A 120 -25.56 -6.73 26.77
CA LEU A 120 -24.90 -5.93 25.73
C LEU A 120 -23.38 -5.91 25.85
N GLY A 121 -22.85 -5.80 27.08
CA GLY A 121 -21.40 -5.85 27.33
C GLY A 121 -20.79 -7.22 27.01
N HIS A 122 -21.48 -8.32 27.33
CA HIS A 122 -21.01 -9.68 27.04
C HIS A 122 -21.06 -10.04 25.55
N LEU A 123 -22.01 -9.46 24.81
CA LEU A 123 -22.15 -9.62 23.36
C LEU A 123 -21.07 -8.83 22.60
N LEU A 124 -20.68 -7.66 23.10
CA LEU A 124 -19.57 -6.86 22.54
C LEU A 124 -18.18 -7.43 22.88
N ALA A 125 -18.05 -8.18 23.98
CA ALA A 125 -16.78 -8.81 24.41
C ALA A 125 -16.49 -10.16 23.73
N ASN A 126 -17.47 -10.76 23.04
CA ASN A 126 -17.32 -12.02 22.30
C ASN A 126 -17.19 -11.83 20.77
N PHE A 127 -16.95 -10.58 20.33
CA PHE A 127 -16.53 -10.25 18.96
C PHE A 127 -15.03 -9.94 18.90
#